data_AF-A0A661D3J4-F1
#
_entry.id   AF-A0A661D3J4-F1
#
_cell.length_a   1.000
_cell.length_b   1.000
_cell.length_c   1.000
_cell.angle_alpha   90.00
_cell.angle_beta   90.00
_cell.angle_gamma   90.00
#
_symmetry.space_group_name_H-M   'P 1'
#
loop_
_entity.id
_entity.type
_entity.pdbx_description
1 polymer ?
#
loop_
_entity_poly.entity_id
_entity_poly.type
_entity_poly.pdbx_seq_one_letter_code
_entity_poly.pdbx_strand_id
1 'polypeptide(L)'
;MIRSVQTFFHVLICLCLLFLYSQSVLAAKVTLDSSSWGLEEGKACVDCHSKSSAGLTHQWKNSAHAQANVNCLDCHQAYEDDVDAI
;
A
#
# COMPACT_ATOMS: atom_id res chain seq x y z
N MET A 1 28.41 -38.09 -4.39
CA MET A 1 26.95 -37.95 -4.57
C MET A 1 26.34 -36.89 -3.64
N ILE A 2 26.56 -36.96 -2.32
CA ILE A 2 26.00 -36.02 -1.33
C ILE A 2 26.36 -34.54 -1.57
N ARG A 3 27.63 -34.23 -1.90
CA ARG A 3 28.07 -32.84 -2.21
C ARG A 3 27.37 -32.23 -3.44
N SER A 4 27.04 -33.04 -4.45
CA SER A 4 26.38 -32.56 -5.68
C SER A 4 24.91 -32.24 -5.45
N VAL A 5 24.23 -33.01 -4.60
CA VAL A 5 22.85 -32.72 -4.16
C VAL A 5 22.81 -31.44 -3.32
N GLN A 6 23.79 -31.23 -2.45
CA GLN A 6 23.86 -30.03 -1.62
C GLN A 6 24.10 -28.76 -2.44
N THR A 7 25.01 -28.79 -3.41
CA THR A 7 25.23 -27.65 -4.32
C THR A 7 23.99 -27.33 -5.15
N PHE A 8 23.25 -28.37 -5.59
CA PHE A 8 22.01 -28.18 -6.35
C PHE A 8 20.93 -27.48 -5.52
N PHE A 9 20.79 -27.86 -4.25
CA PHE A 9 19.82 -27.25 -3.33
C PHE A 9 20.12 -25.77 -3.04
N HIS A 10 21.39 -25.40 -2.86
CA HIS A 10 21.78 -24.00 -2.62
C HIS A 10 21.57 -23.12 -3.87
N VAL A 11 21.85 -23.65 -5.06
CA VAL A 11 21.58 -22.94 -6.32
C VAL A 11 20.08 -22.70 -6.50
N LEU A 12 19.25 -23.70 -6.18
CA LEU A 12 17.79 -23.57 -6.24
C LEU A 12 17.26 -22.50 -5.27
N ILE A 13 17.78 -22.48 -4.04
CA ILE A 13 17.43 -21.45 -3.04
C ILE A 13 17.83 -20.06 -3.52
N CYS A 14 19.06 -19.88 -4.02
CA CYS A 14 19.50 -18.60 -4.56
C CYS A 14 18.61 -18.12 -5.72
N LEU A 15 18.27 -19.01 -6.67
CA LEU A 15 17.38 -18.67 -7.77
C LEU A 15 15.98 -18.29 -7.30
N CYS A 16 15.45 -19.00 -6.29
CA CYS A 16 14.15 -18.68 -5.70
C CYS A 16 14.16 -17.30 -5.01
N LEU A 17 15.20 -17.00 -4.23
CA LEU A 17 15.36 -15.70 -3.56
C LEU A 17 15.51 -14.56 -4.56
N LEU A 18 16.28 -14.76 -5.64
CA LEU A 18 16.43 -13.78 -6.73
C LEU A 18 15.10 -13.53 -7.45
N PHE A 19 14.34 -14.59 -7.73
CA PHE A 19 13.02 -14.47 -8.37
C PHE A 19 12.02 -13.72 -7.49
N LEU A 20 12.01 -13.99 -6.17
CA LEU A 20 11.15 -13.28 -5.23
C LEU A 20 11.53 -11.80 -5.11
N TYR A 21 12.82 -11.46 -5.16
CA TYR A 21 13.28 -10.06 -5.15
C TYR A 21 12.91 -9.29 -6.42
N SER A 22 12.86 -9.97 -7.58
CA SER A 22 12.51 -9.36 -8.86
C SER A 22 11.08 -8.83 -8.93
N GLN A 23 10.15 -9.39 -8.15
CA GLN A 23 8.73 -9.04 -8.19
C GLN A 23 8.49 -7.56 -7.81
N SER A 24 9.33 -7.01 -6.92
CA SER A 24 9.23 -5.63 -6.45
C SER A 24 9.56 -4.57 -7.51
N VAL A 25 10.28 -4.96 -8.57
CA VAL A 25 10.75 -4.03 -9.62
C VAL A 25 9.69 -3.82 -10.70
N LEU A 26 8.71 -4.73 -10.83
CA LEU A 26 7.68 -4.68 -11.87
C LEU A 26 6.32 -4.16 -11.36
N ALA A 27 6.27 -3.54 -10.17
CA ALA A 27 5.04 -2.91 -9.72
C ALA A 27 4.65 -1.78 -10.68
N ALA A 28 3.45 -1.86 -11.27
CA ALA A 28 2.95 -0.84 -12.18
C ALA A 28 2.86 0.51 -11.44
N LYS A 29 3.43 1.56 -12.04
CA LYS A 29 3.31 2.91 -11.50
C LYS A 29 1.86 3.39 -11.68
N VAL A 30 1.26 3.90 -10.61
CA VAL A 30 -0.05 4.58 -10.66
C VAL A 30 -0.03 5.65 -11.75
N THR A 31 -1.02 5.60 -12.65
CA THR A 31 -1.21 6.57 -13.75
C THR A 31 -2.16 7.71 -13.39
N LEU A 32 -2.68 7.72 -12.15
CA LEU A 32 -3.54 8.78 -11.65
C LEU A 32 -2.71 10.02 -11.35
N ASP A 33 -3.22 11.18 -11.73
CA ASP A 33 -2.56 12.45 -11.51
C ASP A 33 -2.55 12.79 -10.02
N SER A 34 -1.35 12.99 -9.47
CA SER A 34 -1.19 13.20 -8.02
C SER A 34 -1.74 14.52 -7.51
N SER A 35 -2.05 15.48 -8.40
CA SER A 35 -2.69 16.74 -8.01
C SER A 35 -4.16 16.56 -7.62
N SER A 36 -4.74 15.38 -7.92
CA SER A 36 -6.13 15.06 -7.56
C SER A 36 -6.27 14.51 -6.14
N TRP A 37 -5.18 14.31 -5.39
CA TRP A 37 -5.19 13.75 -4.04
C TRP A 37 -5.12 14.80 -2.95
N GLY A 38 -5.58 14.43 -1.76
CA GLY A 38 -5.48 15.26 -0.57
C GLY A 38 -6.65 16.21 -0.44
N LEU A 39 -7.88 15.75 -0.72
CA LEU A 39 -9.11 16.51 -0.50
C LEU A 39 -9.12 17.19 0.87
N GLU A 40 -9.35 18.50 0.92
CA GLU A 40 -9.23 19.29 2.15
C GLU A 40 -10.16 18.78 3.26
N GLU A 41 -11.35 18.30 2.89
CA GLU A 41 -12.35 17.70 3.75
C GLU A 41 -11.83 16.44 4.48
N GLY A 42 -10.85 15.74 3.89
CA GLY A 42 -10.19 14.59 4.49
C GLY A 42 -9.42 14.90 5.78
N LYS A 43 -9.07 16.17 6.03
CA LYS A 43 -8.42 16.60 7.29
C LYS A 43 -9.33 16.37 8.50
N ALA A 44 -10.63 16.61 8.35
CA ALA A 44 -11.60 16.37 9.42
C ALA A 44 -11.67 14.88 9.79
N CYS A 45 -11.48 13.98 8.83
CA CYS A 45 -11.39 12.54 9.07
C CYS A 45 -10.21 12.21 10.00
N VAL A 46 -9.03 12.76 9.72
CA VAL A 46 -7.82 12.56 10.55
C VAL A 46 -8.01 13.12 11.96
N ASP A 47 -8.59 14.31 12.09
CA ASP A 47 -8.83 14.94 13.39
C ASP A 47 -9.76 14.12 14.28
N CYS A 48 -10.83 13.56 13.71
CA CYS A 48 -11.75 12.68 14.44
C CYS A 48 -11.13 11.31 14.72
N HIS A 49 -10.56 10.66 13.69
CA HIS A 49 -10.04 9.29 13.80
C HIS A 49 -8.73 9.19 14.60
N SER A 50 -7.98 10.28 14.75
CA SER A 50 -6.87 10.32 15.70
C SER A 50 -7.32 10.05 17.15
N LYS A 51 -8.58 10.34 17.47
CA LYS A 51 -9.17 10.16 18.80
C LYS A 51 -9.97 8.87 18.90
N SER A 52 -10.83 8.60 17.90
CA SER A 52 -11.74 7.44 17.91
C SER A 52 -11.09 6.15 17.39
N SER A 53 -9.98 6.25 16.64
CA SER A 53 -9.33 5.11 15.97
C SER A 53 -7.83 5.35 15.76
N ALA A 54 -7.12 5.71 16.83
CA ALA A 54 -5.72 6.15 16.76
C ALA A 54 -4.79 5.17 16.02
N GLY A 55 -5.03 3.86 16.12
CA GLY A 55 -4.28 2.84 15.38
C GLY A 55 -4.42 2.97 13.86
N LEU A 56 -5.62 3.28 13.36
CA LEU A 56 -5.87 3.50 11.93
C LEU A 56 -5.12 4.73 11.44
N THR A 57 -5.24 5.85 12.16
CA THR A 57 -4.53 7.08 11.81
C THR A 57 -3.00 6.87 11.87
N HIS A 58 -2.51 6.08 12.81
CA HIS A 58 -1.09 5.74 12.89
C HIS A 58 -0.61 4.89 11.70
N GLN A 59 -1.39 3.89 11.28
CA GLN A 59 -1.08 3.09 10.11
C GLN A 59 -1.07 3.93 8.83
N TRP A 60 -2.10 4.75 8.63
CA TRP A 60 -2.16 5.68 7.50
C TRP A 60 -0.95 6.62 7.48
N LYS A 61 -0.62 7.26 8.61
CA LYS A 61 0.49 8.22 8.74
C LYS A 61 1.85 7.61 8.35
N ASN A 62 2.04 6.32 8.59
CA ASN A 62 3.29 5.61 8.25
C ASN A 62 3.26 4.91 6.87
N SER A 63 2.18 5.06 6.11
CA SER A 63 2.01 4.42 4.81
C SER A 63 2.58 5.26 3.66
N ALA A 64 2.72 4.64 2.49
CA ALA A 64 3.03 5.36 1.25
C ALA A 64 1.91 6.32 0.83
N HIS A 65 0.66 6.06 1.23
CA HIS A 65 -0.48 6.94 0.92
C HIS A 65 -0.30 8.32 1.55
N ALA A 66 0.01 8.38 2.85
CA ALA A 66 0.28 9.66 3.51
C ALA A 66 1.48 10.40 2.90
N GLN A 67 2.54 9.68 2.49
CA GLN A 67 3.71 10.28 1.83
C GLN A 67 3.37 10.86 0.45
N ALA A 68 2.42 10.24 -0.26
CA ALA A 68 1.93 10.68 -1.56
C ALA A 68 0.75 11.68 -1.46
N ASN A 69 0.46 12.19 -0.26
CA ASN A 69 -0.66 13.10 0.04
C ASN A 69 -2.06 12.50 -0.22
N VAL A 70 -2.17 11.18 -0.32
CA VAL A 70 -3.46 10.47 -0.37
C VAL A 70 -4.02 10.37 1.04
N ASN A 71 -5.22 10.88 1.25
CA ASN A 71 -5.93 10.90 2.52
C ASN A 71 -7.12 9.92 2.54
N CYS A 72 -7.87 9.92 3.64
CA CYS A 72 -8.97 8.98 3.87
C CYS A 72 -10.10 9.15 2.85
N LEU A 73 -10.45 10.39 2.53
CA LEU A 73 -11.60 10.71 1.71
C LEU A 73 -11.34 10.45 0.22
N ASP A 74 -10.09 10.56 -0.22
CA ASP A 74 -9.67 10.21 -1.58
C ASP A 74 -10.08 8.78 -2.01
N CYS A 75 -10.28 7.86 -1.05
CA CYS A 75 -10.72 6.49 -1.30
C CYS A 75 -12.06 6.12 -0.66
N HIS A 76 -12.42 6.72 0.48
CA HIS A 76 -13.62 6.37 1.25
C HIS A 76 -14.79 7.34 1.03
N GLN A 77 -14.66 8.29 0.11
CA GLN A 77 -15.81 9.07 -0.34
C GLN A 77 -16.84 8.14 -0.96
N ALA A 78 -18.09 8.25 -0.50
CA ALA A 78 -19.25 7.62 -1.13
C ALA A 78 -19.97 8.68 -1.98
N TYR A 79 -20.32 8.33 -3.21
CA TYR A 79 -21.15 9.12 -4.11
C TYR A 79 -22.60 8.65 -4.02
N GLU A 80 -23.55 9.50 -4.43
CA GLU A 80 -24.99 9.18 -4.35
C GLU A 80 -25.38 7.92 -5.15
N ASP A 81 -24.56 7.53 -6.13
CA ASP A 81 -24.75 6.35 -6.97
C ASP A 81 -24.01 5.10 -6.47
N ASP A 82 -23.24 5.18 -5.38
CA ASP A 82 -22.63 4.02 -4.76
C ASP A 82 -23.71 3.10 -4.16
N VAL A 83 -23.52 1.79 -4.30
CA VAL A 83 -24.50 0.77 -3.88
C VAL A 83 -24.80 0.78 -2.37
N ASP A 84 -23.89 1.35 -1.58
CA ASP A 84 -23.96 1.50 -0.13
C ASP A 84 -24.06 2.97 0.33
N ALA A 85 -24.38 3.90 -0.59
CA ALA A 85 -24.76 5.25 -0.22
C ALA A 85 -26.13 5.26 0.51
N ILE A 86 -26.25 6.08 1.56
CA ILE A 86 -27.45 6.22 2.42
C ILE A 86 -28.36 7.34 1.93
#